data_AF-A0A914RQG2-F1
#
_entry.id   AF-A0A914RQG2-F1
#
_cell.length_a   1.000
_cell.length_b   1.000
_cell.length_c   1.000
_cell.angle_alpha   90.00
_cell.angle_beta   90.00
_cell.angle_gamma   90.00
#
_symmetry.space_group_name_H-M   'P 1'
#
loop_
_entity.id
_entity.type
_entity.pdbx_description
1 polymer ?
#
loop_
_entity_poly.entity_id
_entity_poly.type
_entity_poly.pdbx_seq_one_letter_code
_entity_poly.pdbx_strand_id
1 'polypeptide(L)'
;MLRTDIDFGPIFIATSFYLTVFVIAELTRKIVDRLADCAILFLLTPSSSAIQVLYVAYNTRLYYFFIEAVATSQMCACVYENAVIIRHYGPMGFFFAVTSVLFAGGFTNRGAFVSPLKPIEMFYHGSIGFDRLLSVVAGEALGGYSAYRVARQLWYWSLNIAADHAINYGNTRCAFAYKSSVRYATPAVTSAFLTFSLAYIGVSGLNPTVASSRMHGCDGLSTQWFILTYWVCPTVGWMLSTIVDSKWKALISRKEE
;
A
#
# COMPACT_ATOMS: atom_id res chain seq x y z
N MET A 1 9.28 23.00 -32.37
CA MET A 1 10.17 21.85 -32.67
C MET A 1 10.18 20.95 -31.44
N LEU A 2 9.36 19.89 -31.42
CA LEU A 2 9.26 18.99 -30.28
C LEU A 2 10.34 17.92 -30.39
N ARG A 3 11.25 17.87 -29.42
CA ARG A 3 12.31 16.86 -29.33
C ARG A 3 11.75 15.63 -28.62
N THR A 4 11.05 14.77 -29.36
CA THR A 4 10.39 13.56 -28.84
C THR A 4 11.35 12.38 -28.69
N ASP A 5 12.54 12.64 -28.16
CA ASP A 5 13.51 11.62 -27.75
C ASP A 5 13.05 11.06 -26.38
N ILE A 6 11.93 10.31 -26.37
CA ILE A 6 11.42 9.68 -25.15
C ILE A 6 12.35 8.52 -24.80
N ASP A 7 13.16 8.68 -23.76
CA ASP A 7 13.93 7.58 -23.20
C ASP A 7 12.99 6.55 -22.56
N PHE A 8 13.08 5.30 -23.01
CA PHE A 8 12.32 4.17 -22.47
C PHE A 8 13.09 3.38 -21.40
N GLY A 9 14.35 3.71 -21.12
CA GLY A 9 15.15 3.13 -20.05
C GLY A 9 14.48 3.24 -18.68
N PRO A 10 14.10 4.44 -18.20
CA PRO A 10 13.50 4.62 -16.88
C PRO A 10 12.18 3.84 -16.67
N ILE A 11 11.30 3.77 -17.68
CA ILE A 11 10.06 2.96 -17.57
C ILE A 11 10.35 1.45 -17.59
N PHE A 12 11.35 0.98 -18.35
CA PHE A 12 11.77 -0.42 -18.31
C PHE A 12 12.35 -0.79 -16.93
N ILE A 13 13.25 0.04 -16.40
CA ILE A 13 13.87 -0.12 -15.08
C ILE A 13 12.79 -0.18 -13.98
N ALA A 14 11.90 0.81 -13.93
CA ALA A 14 10.82 0.85 -12.94
C ALA A 14 9.86 -0.34 -13.08
N THR A 15 9.57 -0.78 -14.31
CA THR A 15 8.73 -1.98 -14.56
C THR A 15 9.43 -3.25 -14.05
N SER A 16 10.73 -3.41 -14.28
CA SER A 16 11.52 -4.51 -13.72
C SER A 16 11.59 -4.46 -12.19
N PHE A 17 11.70 -3.27 -11.60
CA PHE A 17 11.61 -3.07 -10.15
C PHE A 17 10.24 -3.55 -9.62
N TYR A 18 9.12 -3.10 -10.21
CA TYR A 18 7.78 -3.54 -9.81
C TYR A 18 7.65 -5.07 -9.94
N LEU A 19 8.00 -5.65 -11.09
CA LEU A 19 7.92 -7.11 -11.28
C LEU A 19 8.76 -7.88 -10.23
N THR A 20 9.95 -7.39 -9.90
CA THR A 20 10.80 -7.98 -8.85
C THR A 20 10.14 -7.92 -7.48
N VAL A 21 9.57 -6.76 -7.11
CA VAL A 21 8.85 -6.58 -5.83
C VAL A 21 7.63 -7.51 -5.74
N PHE A 22 6.84 -7.64 -6.81
CA PHE A 22 5.67 -8.53 -6.84
C PHE A 22 6.06 -10.02 -6.81
N VAL A 23 7.16 -10.43 -7.48
CA VAL A 23 7.67 -11.80 -7.42
C VAL A 23 8.18 -12.16 -6.02
N ILE A 24 8.97 -11.28 -5.39
CA ILE A 24 9.43 -11.48 -4.01
C ILE A 24 8.24 -11.59 -3.05
N ALA A 25 7.24 -10.72 -3.20
CA ALA A 25 6.04 -10.76 -2.37
C ALA A 25 5.27 -12.08 -2.55
N GLU A 26 5.06 -12.54 -3.78
CA GLU A 26 4.31 -13.78 -4.04
C GLU A 26 5.05 -15.05 -3.60
N LEU A 27 6.38 -15.09 -3.71
CA LEU A 27 7.20 -16.14 -3.09
C LEU A 27 7.06 -16.12 -1.56
N THR A 28 7.04 -14.93 -0.96
CA THR A 28 6.87 -14.78 0.49
C THR A 28 5.47 -15.20 0.95
N ARG A 29 4.39 -14.85 0.21
CA ARG A 29 3.03 -15.33 0.49
C ARG A 29 2.96 -16.86 0.48
N LYS A 30 3.56 -17.50 -0.54
CA LYS A 30 3.63 -18.98 -0.64
C LYS A 30 4.36 -19.63 0.54
N ILE A 31 5.36 -18.97 1.12
CA ILE A 31 6.00 -19.44 2.36
C ILE A 31 5.03 -19.30 3.55
N VAL A 32 4.33 -18.17 3.68
CA VAL A 32 3.32 -17.95 4.74
C VAL A 32 2.17 -18.97 4.66
N ASP A 33 1.67 -19.29 3.46
CA ASP A 33 0.66 -20.35 3.26
C ASP A 33 1.17 -21.70 3.76
N ARG A 34 2.36 -22.12 3.31
CA ARG A 34 2.95 -23.42 3.68
C ARG A 34 3.19 -23.54 5.18
N LEU A 35 3.60 -22.46 5.84
CA LEU A 35 3.76 -22.44 7.30
C LEU A 35 2.40 -22.58 8.02
N ALA A 36 1.34 -21.94 7.52
CA ALA A 36 0.00 -22.10 8.06
C ALA A 36 -0.54 -23.54 7.85
N ASP A 37 -0.40 -24.10 6.64
CA ASP A 37 -0.79 -25.48 6.31
C ASP A 37 -0.08 -26.50 7.23
N CYS A 38 1.25 -26.42 7.36
CA CYS A 38 2.03 -27.31 8.21
C CYS A 38 1.64 -27.19 9.69
N ALA A 39 1.37 -25.97 10.16
CA ALA A 39 0.95 -25.72 11.53
C ALA A 39 -0.51 -26.14 11.81
N ILE A 40 -1.36 -26.27 10.78
CA ILE A 40 -2.69 -26.91 10.90
C ILE A 40 -2.55 -28.45 10.90
N LEU A 41 -1.70 -29.01 10.04
CA LEU A 41 -1.49 -30.46 9.94
C LEU A 41 -1.00 -31.07 11.28
N PHE A 42 -0.15 -30.34 12.01
CA PHE A 42 0.36 -30.76 13.33
C PHE A 42 -0.76 -30.85 14.41
N LEU A 43 -1.88 -30.13 14.23
CA LEU A 43 -3.01 -30.09 15.16
C LEU A 43 -4.02 -31.24 14.98
N LEU A 44 -3.83 -32.11 13.98
CA LEU A 44 -4.63 -33.34 13.84
C LEU A 44 -4.12 -34.47 14.75
N THR A 45 -3.10 -34.20 15.58
CA THR A 45 -2.73 -35.04 16.71
C THR A 45 -3.77 -34.91 17.84
N PRO A 46 -4.11 -36.01 18.55
CA PRO A 46 -5.20 -36.01 19.54
C PRO A 46 -4.83 -35.22 20.80
N SER A 47 -5.25 -33.96 20.83
CA SER A 47 -5.08 -33.02 21.96
C SER A 47 -6.41 -32.34 22.29
N SER A 48 -6.49 -31.69 23.46
CA SER A 48 -7.77 -31.15 23.98
C SER A 48 -8.36 -30.09 23.04
N SER A 49 -9.65 -30.23 22.72
CA SER A 49 -10.36 -29.41 21.72
C SER A 49 -10.30 -27.89 21.99
N ALA A 50 -10.27 -27.48 23.26
CA ALA A 50 -10.12 -26.07 23.64
C ALA A 50 -8.76 -25.49 23.22
N ILE A 51 -7.67 -26.28 23.32
CA ILE A 51 -6.32 -25.88 22.89
C ILE A 51 -6.26 -25.79 21.37
N GLN A 52 -6.87 -26.76 20.68
CA GLN A 52 -6.95 -26.80 19.21
C GLN A 52 -7.65 -25.55 18.65
N VAL A 53 -8.79 -25.15 19.21
CA VAL A 53 -9.54 -23.94 18.82
C VAL A 53 -8.72 -22.67 19.05
N LEU A 54 -8.06 -22.54 20.21
CA LEU A 54 -7.23 -21.37 20.53
C LEU A 54 -6.03 -21.25 19.60
N TYR A 55 -5.37 -22.36 19.28
CA TYR A 55 -4.20 -22.37 18.38
C TYR A 55 -4.59 -22.10 16.93
N VAL A 56 -5.71 -22.65 16.43
CA VAL A 56 -6.24 -22.30 15.10
C VAL A 56 -6.53 -20.80 15.02
N ALA A 57 -7.21 -20.23 16.03
CA ALA A 57 -7.49 -18.80 16.08
C ALA A 57 -6.21 -17.94 16.13
N TYR A 58 -5.15 -18.40 16.81
CA TYR A 58 -3.83 -17.75 16.83
C TYR A 58 -3.14 -17.80 15.45
N ASN A 59 -3.14 -18.95 14.78
CA ASN A 59 -2.62 -19.10 13.42
C ASN A 59 -3.35 -18.21 12.42
N THR A 60 -4.69 -18.12 12.50
CA THR A 60 -5.47 -17.24 11.62
C THR A 60 -5.12 -15.75 11.83
N ARG A 61 -4.84 -15.31 13.07
CA ARG A 61 -4.37 -13.95 13.35
C ARG A 61 -2.99 -13.68 12.75
N LEU A 62 -2.04 -14.60 12.96
CA LEU A 62 -0.69 -14.51 12.37
C LEU A 62 -0.74 -14.52 10.84
N TYR A 63 -1.61 -15.34 10.23
CA TYR A 63 -1.79 -15.37 8.77
C TYR A 63 -2.22 -14.00 8.24
N TYR A 64 -3.24 -13.37 8.81
CA TYR A 64 -3.64 -12.01 8.42
C TYR A 64 -2.52 -10.99 8.63
N PHE A 65 -1.82 -11.03 9.77
CA PHE A 65 -0.68 -10.16 10.06
C PHE A 65 0.43 -10.26 9.00
N PHE A 66 0.86 -11.49 8.65
CA PHE A 66 1.93 -11.69 7.68
C PHE A 66 1.51 -11.39 6.24
N ILE A 67 0.28 -11.73 5.85
CA ILE A 67 -0.25 -11.41 4.51
C ILE A 67 -0.37 -9.88 4.32
N GLU A 68 -0.82 -9.14 5.34
CA GLU A 68 -0.83 -7.67 5.32
C GLU A 68 0.57 -7.07 5.31
N ALA A 69 1.52 -7.60 6.10
CA ALA A 69 2.90 -7.13 6.10
C ALA A 69 3.56 -7.29 4.73
N VAL A 70 3.36 -8.43 4.07
CA VAL A 70 3.89 -8.69 2.72
C VAL A 70 3.22 -7.81 1.67
N ALA A 71 1.89 -7.74 1.64
CA ALA A 71 1.16 -6.91 0.69
C ALA A 71 1.45 -5.41 0.89
N THR A 72 1.56 -4.95 2.13
CA THR A 72 1.90 -3.56 2.44
C THR A 72 3.34 -3.24 2.07
N SER A 73 4.29 -4.12 2.39
CA SER A 73 5.69 -3.94 1.97
C SER A 73 5.83 -3.91 0.44
N GLN A 74 5.06 -4.74 -0.29
CA GLN A 74 5.00 -4.74 -1.75
C GLN A 74 4.54 -3.37 -2.29
N MET A 75 3.35 -2.92 -1.90
CA MET A 75 2.76 -1.69 -2.43
C MET A 75 3.55 -0.44 -2.01
N CYS A 76 4.02 -0.37 -0.77
CA CYS A 76 4.83 0.75 -0.28
C CYS A 76 6.21 0.80 -0.97
N ALA A 77 6.84 -0.34 -1.26
CA ALA A 77 8.10 -0.38 -2.03
C ALA A 77 7.91 0.16 -3.46
N CYS A 78 6.80 -0.17 -4.14
CA CYS A 78 6.47 0.43 -5.44
C CYS A 78 6.28 1.97 -5.36
N VAL A 79 5.79 2.49 -4.23
CA VAL A 79 5.64 3.95 -4.01
C VAL A 79 6.98 4.67 -3.75
N TYR A 80 8.08 3.94 -3.50
CA TYR A 80 9.41 4.53 -3.59
C TYR A 80 9.84 4.78 -5.03
N GLU A 81 9.63 3.79 -5.91
CA GLU A 81 10.04 3.83 -7.32
C GLU A 81 9.23 4.79 -8.20
N ASN A 82 7.96 5.04 -7.84
CA ASN A 82 7.11 6.04 -8.49
C ASN A 82 7.76 7.44 -8.65
N ALA A 83 8.74 7.80 -7.81
CA ALA A 83 9.49 9.05 -7.94
C ALA A 83 10.31 9.14 -9.24
N VAL A 84 10.88 8.01 -9.71
CA VAL A 84 11.61 7.90 -10.98
C VAL A 84 10.65 8.15 -12.14
N ILE A 85 9.45 7.56 -12.08
CA ILE A 85 8.40 7.76 -13.08
C ILE A 85 7.91 9.22 -13.13
N ILE A 86 7.67 9.87 -11.98
CA ILE A 86 7.28 11.30 -11.93
C ILE A 86 8.36 12.19 -12.56
N ARG A 87 9.63 11.89 -12.31
CA ARG A 87 10.78 12.68 -12.76
C ARG A 87 10.97 12.68 -14.27
N HIS A 88 10.72 11.55 -14.94
CA HIS A 88 10.92 11.40 -16.40
C HIS A 88 9.64 11.53 -17.23
N TYR A 89 8.50 11.08 -16.71
CA TYR A 89 7.22 10.99 -17.47
C TYR A 89 6.09 11.82 -16.83
N GLY A 90 6.37 12.55 -15.74
CA GLY A 90 5.43 13.47 -15.12
C GLY A 90 4.18 12.79 -14.53
N PRO A 91 3.07 13.57 -14.39
CA PRO A 91 1.85 13.09 -13.73
C PRO A 91 1.14 12.01 -14.56
N MET A 92 1.26 12.03 -15.89
CA MET A 92 0.67 11.02 -16.77
C MET A 92 1.40 9.67 -16.66
N GLY A 93 2.73 9.66 -16.61
CA GLY A 93 3.48 8.43 -16.33
C GLY A 93 3.17 7.88 -14.94
N PHE A 94 3.13 8.74 -13.92
CA PHE A 94 2.77 8.36 -12.55
C PHE A 94 1.36 7.77 -12.48
N PHE A 95 0.40 8.40 -13.15
CA PHE A 95 -0.96 7.92 -13.29
C PHE A 95 -1.01 6.50 -13.87
N PHE A 96 -0.32 6.21 -14.98
CA PHE A 96 -0.30 4.87 -15.56
C PHE A 96 0.44 3.85 -14.67
N ALA A 97 1.59 4.21 -14.10
CA ALA A 97 2.34 3.34 -13.20
C ALA A 97 1.54 2.97 -11.94
N VAL A 98 0.95 3.95 -11.25
CA VAL A 98 0.10 3.72 -10.08
C VAL A 98 -1.15 2.91 -10.45
N THR A 99 -1.78 3.19 -11.60
CA THR A 99 -2.96 2.43 -12.06
C THR A 99 -2.61 0.96 -12.30
N SER A 100 -1.50 0.67 -12.98
CA SER A 100 -1.01 -0.70 -13.20
C SER A 100 -0.60 -1.41 -11.91
N VAL A 101 0.10 -0.72 -11.00
CA VAL A 101 0.51 -1.28 -9.69
C VAL A 101 -0.71 -1.56 -8.80
N LEU A 102 -1.71 -0.66 -8.75
CA LEU A 102 -2.96 -0.89 -8.02
C LEU A 102 -3.76 -2.05 -8.63
N PHE A 103 -3.85 -2.14 -9.96
CA PHE A 103 -4.53 -3.22 -10.66
C PHE A 103 -3.88 -4.58 -10.37
N ALA A 104 -2.56 -4.70 -10.57
CA ALA A 104 -1.80 -5.91 -10.24
C ALA A 104 -1.87 -6.26 -8.74
N GLY A 105 -1.88 -5.24 -7.86
CA GLY A 105 -2.09 -5.39 -6.43
C GLY A 105 -3.44 -6.04 -6.11
N GLY A 106 -4.51 -5.63 -6.81
CA GLY A 106 -5.86 -6.19 -6.65
C GLY A 106 -5.93 -7.72 -6.86
N PHE A 107 -5.17 -8.27 -7.80
CA PHE A 107 -5.12 -9.72 -8.05
C PHE A 107 -4.14 -10.46 -7.12
N THR A 108 -3.03 -9.82 -6.73
CA THR A 108 -1.93 -10.49 -6.02
C THR A 108 -1.95 -10.32 -4.50
N ASN A 109 -2.65 -9.33 -3.96
CA ASN A 109 -2.71 -9.07 -2.51
C ASN A 109 -3.62 -10.04 -1.75
N ARG A 110 -4.35 -10.93 -2.44
CA ARG A 110 -5.17 -12.02 -1.85
C ARG A 110 -6.15 -11.57 -0.75
N GLY A 111 -6.71 -10.37 -0.91
CA GLY A 111 -7.66 -9.79 0.06
C GLY A 111 -7.02 -8.98 1.20
N ALA A 112 -5.70 -8.76 1.18
CA ALA A 112 -5.04 -7.79 2.07
C ALA A 112 -5.49 -6.36 1.74
N PHE A 113 -5.71 -5.55 2.77
CA PHE A 113 -6.22 -4.18 2.68
C PHE A 113 -5.13 -3.14 2.37
N VAL A 114 -3.92 -3.32 2.93
CA VAL A 114 -2.77 -2.42 2.71
C VAL A 114 -3.06 -0.95 3.10
N SER A 115 -4.10 -0.71 3.91
CA SER A 115 -4.62 0.62 4.26
C SER A 115 -5.59 0.49 5.43
N PRO A 116 -5.35 1.15 6.58
CA PRO A 116 -6.12 0.92 7.80
C PRO A 116 -7.55 1.43 7.70
N LEU A 117 -7.86 2.25 6.68
CA LEU A 117 -9.17 2.85 6.44
C LEU A 117 -10.27 1.81 6.26
N LYS A 118 -10.01 0.73 5.49
CA LYS A 118 -11.02 -0.32 5.24
C LYS A 118 -11.22 -1.25 6.45
N PRO A 119 -10.17 -1.69 7.17
CA PRO A 119 -10.31 -2.32 8.48
C PRO A 119 -11.06 -1.46 9.50
N ILE A 120 -10.80 -0.15 9.58
CA ILE A 120 -11.51 0.77 10.49
C ILE A 120 -13.01 0.85 10.14
N GLU A 121 -13.34 0.99 8.86
CA GLU A 121 -14.74 0.92 8.39
C GLU A 121 -15.39 -0.42 8.77
N MET A 122 -14.72 -1.55 8.50
CA MET A 122 -15.26 -2.87 8.81
C MET A 122 -15.41 -3.11 10.31
N PHE A 123 -14.55 -2.52 11.14
CA PHE A 123 -14.68 -2.56 12.61
C PHE A 123 -15.87 -1.69 13.08
N TYR A 124 -16.02 -0.49 12.55
CA TYR A 124 -17.16 0.39 12.84
C TYR A 124 -18.51 -0.24 12.46
N HIS A 125 -18.57 -0.96 11.35
CA HIS A 125 -19.73 -1.73 10.91
C HIS A 125 -19.79 -3.16 11.51
N GLY A 126 -19.03 -3.46 12.57
CA GLY A 126 -19.08 -4.74 13.30
C GLY A 126 -18.68 -5.98 12.51
N SER A 127 -18.12 -5.80 11.31
CA SER A 127 -17.77 -6.87 10.36
C SER A 127 -16.41 -7.52 10.64
N ILE A 128 -15.57 -6.91 11.49
CA ILE A 128 -14.37 -7.54 12.08
C ILE A 128 -14.29 -7.24 13.58
N GLY A 129 -13.77 -8.19 14.36
CA GLY A 129 -13.44 -7.99 15.77
C GLY A 129 -12.11 -7.26 15.98
N PHE A 130 -11.94 -6.67 17.17
CA PHE A 130 -10.77 -5.86 17.54
C PHE A 130 -9.43 -6.59 17.33
N ASP A 131 -9.33 -7.86 17.72
CA ASP A 131 -8.13 -8.69 17.55
C ASP A 131 -7.68 -8.79 16.08
N ARG A 132 -8.65 -8.84 15.14
CA ARG A 132 -8.37 -8.89 13.70
C ARG A 132 -7.95 -7.53 13.16
N LEU A 133 -8.60 -6.44 13.60
CA LEU A 133 -8.19 -5.08 13.28
C LEU A 133 -6.74 -4.83 13.74
N LEU A 134 -6.41 -5.18 14.98
CA LEU A 134 -5.07 -5.03 15.54
C LEU A 134 -4.02 -5.85 14.78
N SER A 135 -4.35 -7.11 14.44
CA SER A 135 -3.47 -7.98 13.63
C SER A 135 -3.18 -7.40 12.25
N VAL A 136 -4.20 -6.84 11.58
CA VAL A 136 -4.06 -6.19 10.28
C VAL A 136 -3.22 -4.91 10.37
N VAL A 137 -3.57 -3.99 11.28
CA VAL A 137 -2.87 -2.70 11.42
C VAL A 137 -1.41 -2.88 11.89
N ALA A 138 -1.12 -3.89 12.70
CA ALA A 138 0.26 -4.24 13.06
C ALA A 138 1.04 -4.82 11.87
N GLY A 139 0.40 -5.60 11.00
CA GLY A 139 0.98 -6.10 9.75
C GLY A 139 1.28 -4.94 8.79
N GLU A 140 0.32 -4.05 8.58
CA GLU A 140 0.46 -2.82 7.81
C GLU A 140 1.62 -1.94 8.34
N ALA A 141 1.71 -1.73 9.66
CA ALA A 141 2.80 -0.96 10.26
C ALA A 141 4.18 -1.59 10.01
N LEU A 142 4.30 -2.92 10.16
CA LEU A 142 5.54 -3.65 9.86
C LEU A 142 5.90 -3.56 8.37
N GLY A 143 4.94 -3.78 7.47
CA GLY A 143 5.14 -3.72 6.02
C GLY A 143 5.51 -2.32 5.53
N GLY A 144 4.88 -1.28 6.07
CA GLY A 144 5.21 0.12 5.80
C GLY A 144 6.64 0.47 6.26
N TYR A 145 7.07 -0.06 7.41
CA TYR A 145 8.43 0.14 7.93
C TYR A 145 9.50 -0.67 7.18
N SER A 146 9.20 -1.88 6.70
CA SER A 146 10.13 -2.69 5.92
C SER A 146 10.32 -2.18 4.49
N ALA A 147 9.30 -1.56 3.90
CA ALA A 147 9.27 -1.14 2.50
C ALA A 147 10.48 -0.29 2.06
N TYR A 148 10.97 0.64 2.89
CA TYR A 148 12.17 1.42 2.55
C TYR A 148 13.41 0.54 2.40
N ARG A 149 13.58 -0.46 3.28
CA ARG A 149 14.72 -1.39 3.20
C ARG A 149 14.63 -2.26 1.95
N VAL A 150 13.44 -2.71 1.58
CA VAL A 150 13.20 -3.47 0.33
C VAL A 150 13.57 -2.61 -0.89
N ALA A 151 13.04 -1.39 -0.99
CA ALA A 151 13.34 -0.48 -2.10
C ALA A 151 14.83 -0.13 -2.17
N ARG A 152 15.44 0.25 -1.04
CA ARG A 152 16.87 0.58 -0.94
C ARG A 152 17.77 -0.59 -1.31
N GLN A 153 17.39 -1.83 -0.98
CA GLN A 153 18.14 -3.03 -1.34
C GLN A 153 18.05 -3.34 -2.84
N LEU A 154 16.90 -3.10 -3.47
CA LEU A 154 16.74 -3.25 -4.92
C LEU A 154 17.53 -2.17 -5.70
N TRP A 155 17.51 -0.91 -5.23
CA TRP A 155 18.35 0.15 -5.79
C TRP A 155 19.84 -0.17 -5.67
N TYR A 156 20.30 -0.73 -4.55
CA TYR A 156 21.69 -1.19 -4.39
C TYR A 156 22.11 -2.20 -5.46
N TRP A 157 21.25 -3.18 -5.78
CA TRP A 157 21.53 -4.17 -6.83
C TRP A 157 21.44 -3.63 -8.26
N SER A 158 21.04 -2.37 -8.44
CA SER A 158 20.82 -1.75 -9.76
C SER A 158 21.48 -0.38 -9.93
N LEU A 159 22.43 -0.02 -9.05
CA LEU A 159 23.24 1.21 -9.10
C LEU A 159 23.94 1.40 -10.47
N ASN A 160 24.42 0.31 -11.07
CA ASN A 160 25.12 0.30 -12.36
C ASN A 160 24.17 0.31 -13.57
N ILE A 161 22.85 0.27 -13.34
CA ILE A 161 21.81 0.19 -14.38
C ILE A 161 21.03 1.52 -14.47
N ALA A 162 20.82 2.20 -13.34
CA ALA A 162 20.00 3.40 -13.26
C ALA A 162 20.63 4.50 -12.40
N ALA A 163 20.93 5.65 -13.01
CA ALA A 163 21.50 6.80 -12.30
C ALA A 163 20.58 7.31 -11.17
N ASP A 164 19.25 7.27 -11.37
CA ASP A 164 18.30 7.65 -10.33
C ASP A 164 18.29 6.68 -9.14
N HIS A 165 18.68 5.41 -9.31
CA HIS A 165 18.85 4.47 -8.19
C HIS A 165 20.10 4.80 -7.36
N ALA A 166 21.18 5.26 -8.00
CA ALA A 166 22.34 5.76 -7.28
C ALA A 166 22.01 7.03 -6.47
N ILE A 167 21.22 7.95 -7.05
CA ILE A 167 20.70 9.14 -6.35
C ILE A 167 19.79 8.74 -5.17
N ASN A 168 18.83 7.85 -5.39
CA ASN A 168 17.89 7.39 -4.37
C ASN A 168 18.56 6.56 -3.25
N TYR A 169 19.62 5.81 -3.56
CA TYR A 169 20.42 5.10 -2.57
C TYR A 169 21.31 6.05 -1.75
N GLY A 170 21.93 7.05 -2.39
CA GLY A 170 22.70 8.08 -1.70
C GLY A 170 21.86 8.94 -0.75
N ASN A 171 20.64 9.30 -1.16
CA ASN A 171 19.71 10.10 -0.38
C ASN A 171 19.06 9.30 0.76
N THR A 172 19.71 9.31 1.93
CA THR A 172 19.16 8.75 3.19
C THR A 172 18.12 9.65 3.85
N ARG A 173 18.11 10.95 3.55
CA ARG A 173 17.12 11.91 4.09
C ARG A 173 15.87 11.93 3.22
N CYS A 174 14.71 11.79 3.84
CA CYS A 174 13.42 11.99 3.19
C CYS A 174 12.99 13.46 3.29
N ALA A 175 12.41 13.99 2.22
CA ALA A 175 11.92 15.36 2.12
C ALA A 175 10.66 15.41 1.24
N PHE A 176 9.76 16.36 1.52
CA PHE A 176 8.56 16.60 0.71
C PHE A 176 8.95 17.28 -0.62
N ALA A 177 8.74 16.62 -1.75
CA ALA A 177 9.09 17.15 -3.07
C ALA A 177 8.04 16.86 -4.16
N TYR A 178 7.96 17.78 -5.12
CA TYR A 178 7.21 17.76 -6.39
C TYR A 178 5.69 18.03 -6.37
N LYS A 179 5.22 18.67 -7.45
CA LYS A 179 3.82 18.93 -7.84
C LYS A 179 3.65 18.83 -9.37
N SER A 180 2.56 18.23 -9.88
CA SER A 180 2.26 18.15 -11.34
C SER A 180 0.83 17.67 -11.72
N SER A 181 0.22 18.21 -12.81
CA SER A 181 -1.26 18.30 -13.03
C SER A 181 -2.00 17.26 -13.93
N VAL A 182 -3.28 16.93 -13.57
CA VAL A 182 -4.43 16.32 -14.38
C VAL A 182 -4.47 14.76 -14.55
N ARG A 183 -5.59 14.02 -14.82
CA ARG A 183 -7.01 13.85 -14.30
C ARG A 183 -7.64 12.51 -14.86
N TYR A 184 -8.62 11.90 -14.15
CA TYR A 184 -9.58 10.78 -14.53
C TYR A 184 -8.98 9.41 -15.00
N ALA A 185 -9.61 8.21 -14.95
CA ALA A 185 -10.65 7.50 -14.16
C ALA A 185 -10.51 5.95 -14.46
N THR A 186 -10.76 4.89 -13.65
CA THR A 186 -11.51 4.70 -12.37
C THR A 186 -10.77 3.95 -11.22
N PRO A 187 -9.92 2.91 -11.40
CA PRO A 187 -8.74 2.74 -10.51
C PRO A 187 -7.81 3.96 -10.70
N ALA A 188 -7.90 4.50 -11.89
CA ALA A 188 -7.53 5.83 -12.28
C ALA A 188 -8.44 6.96 -11.73
N VAL A 189 -9.45 6.72 -10.86
CA VAL A 189 -10.07 7.76 -10.00
C VAL A 189 -9.27 7.85 -8.70
N THR A 190 -8.92 6.73 -8.06
CA THR A 190 -7.97 6.76 -6.94
C THR A 190 -6.60 7.28 -7.40
N SER A 191 -6.06 6.80 -8.52
CA SER A 191 -4.81 7.37 -9.05
C SER A 191 -4.99 8.81 -9.56
N ALA A 192 -6.12 9.21 -10.16
CA ALA A 192 -6.34 10.63 -10.47
C ALA A 192 -6.56 11.53 -9.26
N PHE A 193 -7.09 11.04 -8.13
CA PHE A 193 -7.16 11.80 -6.88
C PHE A 193 -5.76 11.89 -6.23
N LEU A 194 -4.95 10.83 -6.32
CA LEU A 194 -3.54 10.87 -5.93
C LEU A 194 -2.73 11.84 -6.82
N THR A 195 -2.93 11.82 -8.14
CA THR A 195 -2.30 12.73 -9.11
C THR A 195 -2.85 14.16 -9.00
N PHE A 196 -4.13 14.37 -8.72
CA PHE A 196 -4.72 15.70 -8.45
C PHE A 196 -4.21 16.28 -7.12
N SER A 197 -4.07 15.43 -6.10
CA SER A 197 -3.48 15.85 -4.83
C SER A 197 -2.00 16.19 -5.05
N LEU A 198 -1.24 15.34 -5.75
CA LEU A 198 0.13 15.62 -6.18
C LEU A 198 0.21 16.92 -6.99
N ALA A 199 -0.76 17.18 -7.88
CA ALA A 199 -0.83 18.38 -8.71
C ALA A 199 -0.89 19.68 -7.92
N TYR A 200 -1.91 19.83 -7.09
CA TYR A 200 -2.28 21.12 -6.54
C TYR A 200 -1.86 21.25 -5.07
N ILE A 201 -1.79 20.12 -4.34
CA ILE A 201 -1.56 20.07 -2.89
C ILE A 201 -0.10 19.69 -2.59
N GLY A 202 0.38 18.56 -3.13
CA GLY A 202 1.67 17.93 -2.83
C GLY A 202 1.50 16.43 -2.57
N VAL A 203 2.50 15.79 -1.95
CA VAL A 203 2.55 14.32 -1.77
C VAL A 203 1.27 13.78 -1.11
N SER A 204 0.61 12.88 -1.82
CA SER A 204 -0.79 12.52 -1.62
C SER A 204 -0.99 11.35 -0.66
N GLY A 205 -0.76 11.62 0.64
CA GLY A 205 -0.94 10.64 1.73
C GLY A 205 -2.39 10.26 2.05
N LEU A 206 -3.19 9.86 1.06
CA LEU A 206 -4.57 9.39 1.24
C LEU A 206 -4.66 8.02 1.95
N ASN A 207 -3.55 7.29 1.99
CA ASN A 207 -3.39 6.05 2.76
C ASN A 207 -2.43 6.33 3.94
N PRO A 208 -2.89 6.24 5.20
CA PRO A 208 -2.06 6.55 6.38
C PRO A 208 -0.78 5.71 6.51
N THR A 209 -0.83 4.45 6.08
CA THR A 209 0.32 3.52 6.14
C THR A 209 1.35 3.85 5.06
N VAL A 210 0.93 4.14 3.83
CA VAL A 210 1.83 4.62 2.76
C VAL A 210 2.43 5.98 3.13
N ALA A 211 1.63 6.88 3.71
CA ALA A 211 2.11 8.17 4.19
C ALA A 211 3.17 8.00 5.30
N SER A 212 2.93 7.10 6.25
CA SER A 212 3.86 6.81 7.34
C SER A 212 5.14 6.14 6.83
N SER A 213 5.02 5.23 5.86
CA SER A 213 6.16 4.58 5.20
C SER A 213 7.08 5.58 4.50
N ARG A 214 6.54 6.66 3.92
CA ARG A 214 7.28 7.59 3.04
C ARG A 214 7.66 8.93 3.70
N MET A 215 6.92 9.39 4.71
CA MET A 215 6.94 10.80 5.16
C MET A 215 7.01 10.98 6.69
N HIS A 216 6.86 9.93 7.51
CA HIS A 216 6.94 10.06 8.96
C HIS A 216 8.40 10.23 9.42
N GLY A 217 8.68 11.29 10.21
CA GLY A 217 10.03 11.63 10.67
C GLY A 217 10.88 12.40 9.66
N CYS A 218 10.29 12.87 8.57
CA CYS A 218 10.97 13.68 7.55
C CYS A 218 10.95 15.17 7.88
N ASP A 219 11.98 15.89 7.45
CA ASP A 219 12.09 17.35 7.66
C ASP A 219 10.90 18.09 7.00
N GLY A 220 10.33 19.06 7.74
CA GLY A 220 9.25 19.94 7.26
C GLY A 220 7.87 19.73 7.89
N LEU A 221 7.62 18.65 8.65
CA LEU A 221 6.34 18.44 9.34
C LEU A 221 6.52 17.75 10.71
N SER A 222 6.05 18.37 11.79
CA SER A 222 6.07 17.76 13.13
C SER A 222 5.14 16.54 13.21
N THR A 223 5.45 15.57 14.07
CA THR A 223 4.64 14.37 14.30
C THR A 223 3.16 14.64 14.59
N GLN A 224 2.83 15.72 15.31
CA GLN A 224 1.43 16.08 15.63
C GLN A 224 0.65 16.45 14.35
N TRP A 225 1.19 17.40 13.57
CA TRP A 225 0.61 17.77 12.27
C TRP A 225 0.63 16.59 11.27
N PHE A 226 1.65 15.74 11.29
CA PHE A 226 1.69 14.52 10.47
C PHE A 226 0.51 13.58 10.79
N ILE A 227 0.26 13.29 12.08
CA ILE A 227 -0.87 12.45 12.51
C ILE A 227 -2.21 13.09 12.12
N LEU A 228 -2.37 14.40 12.33
CA LEU A 228 -3.60 15.11 11.95
C LEU A 228 -3.85 15.03 10.44
N THR A 229 -2.87 15.40 9.62
CA THR A 229 -3.01 15.48 8.16
C THR A 229 -3.08 14.11 7.47
N TYR A 230 -2.37 13.09 7.97
CA TYR A 230 -2.21 11.81 7.26
C TYR A 230 -2.83 10.59 7.96
N TRP A 231 -3.28 10.70 9.22
CA TRP A 231 -4.11 9.68 9.87
C TRP A 231 -5.53 10.18 10.10
N VAL A 232 -5.71 11.28 10.82
CA VAL A 232 -7.05 11.77 11.21
C VAL A 232 -7.85 12.22 9.99
N CYS A 233 -7.32 13.11 9.15
CA CYS A 233 -8.06 13.62 7.99
C CYS A 233 -8.49 12.52 6.99
N PRO A 234 -7.62 11.55 6.59
CA PRO A 234 -8.05 10.45 5.72
C PRO A 234 -9.08 9.52 6.38
N THR A 235 -8.96 9.22 7.69
CA THR A 235 -9.95 8.40 8.40
C THR A 235 -11.30 9.09 8.50
N VAL A 236 -11.36 10.38 8.84
CA VAL A 236 -12.61 11.15 8.86
C VAL A 236 -13.22 11.24 7.46
N GLY A 237 -12.43 11.53 6.42
CA GLY A 237 -12.90 11.56 5.04
C GLY A 237 -13.48 10.22 4.56
N TRP A 238 -12.81 9.10 4.90
CA TRP A 238 -13.29 7.77 4.58
C TRP A 238 -14.62 7.45 5.27
N MET A 239 -14.70 7.68 6.59
CA MET A 239 -15.92 7.38 7.36
C MET A 239 -17.11 8.27 6.99
N LEU A 240 -16.88 9.52 6.59
CA LEU A 240 -17.94 10.36 6.01
C LEU A 240 -18.41 9.80 4.65
N SER A 241 -17.49 9.33 3.82
CA SER A 241 -17.84 8.72 2.53
C SER A 241 -18.67 7.44 2.70
N THR A 242 -18.36 6.57 3.67
CA THR A 242 -19.11 5.33 3.91
C THR A 242 -20.50 5.60 4.51
N ILE A 243 -20.65 6.64 5.34
CA ILE A 243 -21.95 7.10 5.84
C ILE A 243 -22.82 7.67 4.70
N VAL A 244 -22.24 8.33 3.69
CA VAL A 244 -22.98 8.81 2.51
C VAL A 244 -23.36 7.65 1.58
N ASP A 245 -22.43 6.75 1.26
CA ASP A 245 -22.66 5.58 0.40
C ASP A 245 -23.73 4.62 0.97
N SER A 246 -23.67 4.31 2.27
CA SER A 246 -24.68 3.46 2.92
C SER A 246 -26.08 4.08 2.92
N LYS A 247 -26.19 5.40 3.16
CA LYS A 247 -27.46 6.14 3.02
C LYS A 247 -27.95 6.16 1.57
N TRP A 248 -27.06 6.36 0.60
CA TRP A 248 -27.40 6.40 -0.82
C TRP A 248 -27.95 5.06 -1.31
N LYS A 249 -27.32 3.94 -0.92
CA LYS A 249 -27.80 2.59 -1.21
C LYS A 249 -29.17 2.31 -0.60
N ALA A 250 -29.39 2.70 0.65
CA ALA A 250 -30.68 2.57 1.32
C ALA A 250 -31.79 3.47 0.76
N LEU A 251 -31.45 4.52 0.00
CA LEU A 251 -32.40 5.34 -0.76
C LEU A 251 -32.73 4.75 -2.13
N ILE A 252 -31.77 4.04 -2.76
CA ILE A 252 -32.01 3.32 -4.02
C ILE A 252 -32.92 2.11 -3.80
N SER A 253 -32.65 1.26 -2.80
CA SER A 253 -33.45 0.05 -2.57
C SER A 253 -34.93 0.37 -2.29
N ARG A 254 -35.20 1.44 -1.53
CA ARG A 254 -36.56 1.98 -1.24
C ARG A 254 -37.27 2.61 -2.45
N LYS A 255 -36.65 2.58 -3.64
CA LYS A 255 -37.22 3.03 -4.91
C LYS A 255 -37.38 1.88 -5.91
N GLU A 256 -36.93 0.69 -5.53
CA GLU A 256 -37.08 -0.57 -6.27
C GLU A 256 -38.15 -1.49 -5.62
N GLU A 257 -38.62 -1.10 -4.43
CA GLU A 257 -39.80 -1.60 -3.69
C GLU A 257 -41.06 -0.76 -3.99
#